data_AF-A0A974CF49-F1
#
_entry.id   AF-A0A974CF49-F1
#
_cell.length_a   1.000
_cell.length_b   1.000
_cell.length_c   1.000
_cell.angle_alpha   90.00
_cell.angle_beta   90.00
_cell.angle_gamma   90.00
#
_symmetry.space_group_name_H-M   'P 1'
#
loop_
_entity.id
_entity.type
_entity.pdbx_description
1 polymer ?
#
loop_
_entity_poly.entity_id
_entity_poly.type
_entity_poly.pdbx_seq_one_letter_code
_entity_poly.pdbx_strand_id
1 'polypeptide(L)'
;MAKANTIHTTIYRKPCSGNTLLHAQSWHPRSQIAGIPIGQFLRLHRNCSTLGEFKIKADEMRDRFQERGYNSKSIQRAYTRAETTDRVTLLTPQNKTHKKEFGQKIYFITRYSRQYKKIVKTVKKFLPILYADRDFCRALDPGIGCVARRAYTLGDSLSPSLFKETNNSKQDFLRHSGCFKCGHNRCVTCKYLKVSGEFTSTVTTTTYKIKHYINCCSRGIVYLITCTKCGKQYVGCTIRSLKERIREHINQVSNIKLSSKTNVTRHFQKCNNSNLKYFSIQGIEQIKTGIRGGDLLMKLKKREVYWIFHLQTRLPLGLNYTFDVTCYI
;
A
#
# COMPACT_ATOMS: atom_id res chain seq x y z
N MET A 1 -4.92 -10.39 -65.35
CA MET A 1 -6.35 -10.74 -65.32
C MET A 1 -6.86 -10.62 -63.89
N ALA A 2 -7.49 -9.48 -63.58
CA ALA A 2 -8.06 -9.20 -62.27
C ALA A 2 -9.34 -10.01 -62.08
N LYS A 3 -9.33 -10.96 -61.13
CA LYS A 3 -10.56 -11.62 -60.66
C LYS A 3 -10.94 -11.00 -59.31
N ALA A 4 -12.15 -10.46 -59.29
CA ALA A 4 -12.97 -10.03 -58.14
C ALA A 4 -12.51 -8.79 -57.36
N ASN A 5 -13.49 -7.93 -57.07
CA ASN A 5 -13.41 -6.69 -56.30
C ASN A 5 -13.24 -6.99 -54.78
N THR A 6 -12.31 -7.88 -54.44
CA THR A 6 -12.14 -8.46 -53.09
C THR A 6 -10.80 -8.05 -52.49
N ILE A 7 -10.85 -7.44 -51.31
CA ILE A 7 -9.65 -7.02 -50.57
C ILE A 7 -9.02 -8.25 -49.89
N HIS A 8 -7.80 -8.59 -50.29
CA HIS A 8 -6.99 -9.62 -49.64
C HIS A 8 -6.08 -8.98 -48.59
N THR A 9 -6.04 -9.57 -47.39
CA THR A 9 -5.21 -9.10 -46.29
C THR A 9 -4.25 -10.20 -45.86
N THR A 10 -3.02 -9.82 -45.55
CA THR A 10 -1.96 -10.70 -45.04
C THR A 10 -1.14 -9.96 -43.99
N ILE A 11 -0.32 -10.68 -43.25
CA ILE A 11 0.55 -10.10 -42.22
C ILE A 11 1.90 -9.74 -42.82
N TYR A 12 2.22 -8.45 -42.77
CA TYR A 12 3.53 -7.94 -43.10
C TYR A 12 4.39 -7.78 -41.83
N ARG A 13 5.67 -8.14 -41.93
CA ARG A 13 6.66 -7.93 -40.88
C ARG A 13 7.87 -7.22 -41.48
N LYS A 14 8.33 -6.16 -40.80
CA LYS A 14 9.51 -5.41 -41.25
C LYS A 14 10.76 -6.30 -41.18
N PRO A 15 11.66 -6.28 -42.18
CA PRO A 15 12.88 -7.09 -42.21
C PRO A 15 13.77 -6.93 -40.96
N CYS A 16 13.85 -5.72 -40.40
CA CYS A 16 14.63 -5.41 -39.20
C CYS A 16 13.96 -5.81 -37.87
N SER A 17 12.73 -6.34 -37.89
CA SER A 17 12.02 -6.69 -36.66
C SER A 17 12.54 -7.98 -36.05
N GLY A 18 13.29 -7.87 -34.95
CA GLY A 18 13.71 -9.03 -34.15
C GLY A 18 12.55 -9.88 -33.62
N ASN A 19 12.86 -11.07 -33.10
CA ASN A 19 11.84 -12.00 -32.63
C ASN A 19 11.26 -11.58 -31.26
N THR A 20 10.28 -10.67 -31.19
CA THR A 20 9.74 -10.14 -29.93
C THR A 20 8.85 -11.09 -29.11
N LEU A 21 8.73 -12.36 -29.51
CA LEU A 21 7.95 -13.36 -28.77
C LEU A 21 8.60 -13.65 -27.41
N LEU A 22 7.76 -13.83 -26.39
CA LEU A 22 8.20 -14.17 -25.04
C LEU A 22 8.92 -15.52 -25.06
N HIS A 23 10.09 -15.64 -24.43
CA HIS A 23 10.82 -16.91 -24.34
C HIS A 23 10.05 -17.95 -23.50
N ALA A 24 10.07 -19.23 -23.90
CA ALA A 24 9.32 -20.30 -23.22
C ALA A 24 9.84 -20.59 -21.80
N GLN A 25 11.12 -20.35 -21.55
CA GLN A 25 11.74 -20.49 -20.23
C GLN A 25 11.68 -19.19 -19.39
N SER A 26 11.01 -18.16 -19.89
CA SER A 26 10.82 -16.93 -19.12
C SER A 26 9.99 -17.20 -17.85
N TRP A 27 10.20 -16.36 -16.83
CA TRP A 27 9.57 -16.52 -15.52
C TRP A 27 8.14 -15.97 -15.49
N HIS A 28 7.27 -16.60 -16.27
CA HIS A 28 5.84 -16.29 -16.36
C HIS A 28 4.97 -17.49 -15.99
N PRO A 29 3.69 -17.27 -15.62
CA PRO A 29 2.73 -18.34 -15.44
C PRO A 29 2.70 -19.28 -16.65
N ARG A 30 2.78 -20.59 -16.42
CA ARG A 30 2.78 -21.59 -17.51
C ARG A 30 1.55 -21.50 -18.40
N SER A 31 0.40 -21.17 -17.83
CA SER A 31 -0.84 -20.93 -18.59
C SER A 31 -0.71 -19.76 -19.56
N GLN A 32 0.00 -18.70 -19.17
CA GLN A 32 0.26 -17.55 -20.03
C GLN A 32 1.20 -17.95 -21.18
N ILE A 33 2.30 -18.64 -20.88
CA ILE A 33 3.25 -19.11 -21.91
C ILE A 33 2.54 -20.05 -22.91
N ALA A 34 1.76 -21.02 -22.42
CA ALA A 34 1.02 -21.95 -23.28
C ALA A 34 -0.07 -21.24 -24.12
N GLY A 35 -0.64 -20.14 -23.63
CA GLY A 35 -1.66 -19.37 -24.33
C GLY A 35 -1.12 -18.49 -25.47
N ILE A 36 0.17 -18.13 -25.45
CA ILE A 36 0.75 -17.24 -26.46
C ILE A 36 0.69 -17.86 -27.87
N PRO A 37 1.17 -19.10 -28.11
CA PRO A 37 1.07 -19.73 -29.43
C PRO A 37 -0.38 -19.77 -29.94
N ILE A 38 -1.32 -20.16 -29.08
CA ILE A 38 -2.75 -20.24 -29.42
C ILE A 38 -3.25 -18.87 -29.90
N GLY A 39 -3.00 -17.82 -29.13
CA GLY A 39 -3.43 -16.46 -29.47
C GLY A 39 -2.79 -15.94 -30.77
N GLN A 40 -1.51 -16.24 -31.01
CA GLN A 40 -0.81 -15.78 -32.22
C GLN A 40 -1.30 -16.51 -33.47
N PHE A 41 -1.49 -17.83 -33.44
CA PHE A 41 -2.02 -18.56 -34.60
C PHE A 41 -3.47 -18.19 -34.92
N LEU A 42 -4.33 -18.03 -33.91
CA LEU A 42 -5.69 -17.54 -34.14
C LEU A 42 -5.69 -16.12 -34.74
N ARG A 43 -4.78 -15.26 -34.28
CA ARG A 43 -4.60 -13.92 -34.87
C ARG A 43 -4.11 -13.99 -36.32
N LEU A 44 -3.15 -14.87 -36.63
CA LEU A 44 -2.68 -15.10 -37.99
C LEU A 44 -3.84 -15.54 -38.89
N HIS A 45 -4.62 -16.54 -38.45
CA HIS A 45 -5.74 -17.07 -39.23
C HIS A 45 -6.82 -16.03 -39.48
N ARG A 46 -7.13 -15.20 -38.48
CA ARG A 46 -8.08 -14.09 -38.61
C ARG A 46 -7.63 -13.03 -39.63
N ASN A 47 -6.34 -12.72 -39.65
CA ASN A 47 -5.77 -11.62 -40.42
C ASN A 47 -5.39 -12.00 -41.86
N CYS A 48 -5.28 -13.29 -42.18
CA CYS A 48 -5.04 -13.74 -43.55
C CYS A 48 -6.38 -13.96 -44.25
N SER A 49 -6.51 -13.50 -45.49
CA SER A 49 -7.75 -13.70 -46.28
C SER A 49 -7.85 -15.12 -46.82
N THR A 50 -6.73 -15.77 -47.10
CA THR A 50 -6.70 -17.13 -47.67
C THR A 50 -6.04 -18.13 -46.72
N LEU A 51 -6.46 -19.39 -46.80
CA LEU A 51 -5.85 -20.48 -46.02
C LEU A 51 -4.40 -20.75 -46.46
N GLY A 52 -4.09 -20.58 -47.75
CA GLY A 52 -2.72 -20.74 -48.27
C GLY A 52 -1.75 -19.74 -47.65
N GLU A 53 -2.11 -18.45 -47.63
CA GLU A 53 -1.28 -17.41 -46.98
C GLU A 53 -1.15 -17.63 -45.47
N PHE A 54 -2.24 -18.07 -44.82
CA PHE A 54 -2.19 -18.45 -43.41
C PHE A 54 -1.15 -19.55 -43.16
N LYS A 55 -1.14 -20.61 -43.97
CA LYS A 55 -0.17 -21.73 -43.82
C LYS A 55 1.27 -21.26 -43.94
N ILE A 56 1.57 -20.46 -44.97
CA ILE A 56 2.91 -19.88 -45.17
C ILE A 56 3.33 -19.04 -43.95
N LYS A 57 2.44 -18.15 -43.46
CA LYS A 57 2.73 -17.31 -42.29
C LYS A 57 2.76 -18.08 -40.97
N ALA A 58 2.03 -19.19 -40.87
CA ALA A 58 2.05 -20.07 -39.72
C ALA A 58 3.35 -20.87 -39.64
N ASP A 59 3.91 -21.29 -40.77
CA ASP A 59 5.23 -21.94 -40.84
C ASP A 59 6.32 -20.97 -40.35
N GLU A 60 6.36 -19.74 -40.88
CA GLU A 60 7.28 -18.69 -40.40
C GLU A 60 7.12 -18.45 -38.88
N MET A 61 5.90 -18.50 -38.36
CA MET A 61 5.62 -18.30 -36.93
C MET A 61 6.05 -19.49 -36.07
N ARG A 62 5.90 -20.72 -36.56
CA ARG A 62 6.38 -21.93 -35.87
C ARG A 62 7.87 -21.86 -35.62
N ASP A 63 8.64 -21.52 -36.64
CA ASP A 63 10.10 -21.49 -36.57
C ASP A 63 10.55 -20.46 -35.52
N ARG A 64 9.90 -19.29 -35.48
CA ARG A 64 10.13 -18.27 -34.44
C ARG A 64 9.77 -18.73 -33.03
N PHE A 65 8.74 -19.56 -32.87
CA PHE A 65 8.41 -20.13 -31.56
C PHE A 65 9.45 -21.18 -31.15
N GLN A 66 9.97 -21.97 -32.10
CA GLN A 66 11.05 -22.92 -31.83
C GLN A 66 12.33 -22.21 -31.40
N GLU A 67 12.74 -21.13 -32.08
CA GLU A 67 13.85 -20.26 -31.67
C GLU A 67 13.71 -19.71 -30.23
N ARG A 68 12.46 -19.52 -29.79
CA ARG A 68 12.14 -19.03 -28.43
C ARG A 68 11.95 -20.16 -27.41
N GLY A 69 12.30 -21.40 -27.77
CA GLY A 69 12.33 -22.56 -26.89
C GLY A 69 10.96 -23.20 -26.62
N TYR A 70 9.94 -22.92 -27.43
CA TYR A 70 8.64 -23.56 -27.28
C TYR A 70 8.71 -25.01 -27.78
N ASN A 71 8.06 -25.93 -27.05
CA ASN A 71 7.99 -27.34 -27.43
C ASN A 71 7.14 -27.50 -28.71
N SER A 72 7.65 -28.24 -29.70
CA SER A 72 6.95 -28.58 -30.95
C SER A 72 5.55 -29.13 -30.73
N LYS A 73 5.32 -29.97 -29.71
CA LYS A 73 3.97 -30.48 -29.37
C LYS A 73 3.00 -29.39 -28.94
N SER A 74 3.48 -28.32 -28.31
CA SER A 74 2.64 -27.18 -27.92
C SER A 74 2.31 -26.29 -29.12
N ILE A 75 3.28 -26.09 -30.00
CA ILE A 75 3.13 -25.31 -31.22
C ILE A 75 2.15 -26.01 -32.16
N GLN A 76 2.33 -27.32 -32.39
CA GLN A 76 1.45 -28.10 -33.25
C GLN A 76 0.00 -28.09 -32.76
N ARG A 77 -0.23 -28.28 -31.47
CA ARG A 77 -1.59 -28.19 -30.89
C ARG A 77 -2.21 -26.82 -31.09
N ALA A 78 -1.43 -25.76 -30.97
CA ALA A 78 -1.91 -24.39 -31.18
C ALA A 78 -2.20 -24.10 -32.67
N TYR A 79 -1.35 -24.61 -33.57
CA TYR A 79 -1.55 -24.55 -35.01
C TYR A 79 -2.81 -25.29 -35.44
N THR A 80 -2.94 -26.57 -35.08
CA THR A 80 -4.12 -27.39 -35.42
C THR A 80 -5.40 -26.74 -34.91
N ARG A 81 -5.39 -26.24 -33.67
CA ARG A 81 -6.54 -25.49 -33.12
C ARG A 81 -6.91 -24.29 -33.98
N ALA A 82 -5.93 -23.52 -34.46
CA ALA A 82 -6.19 -22.36 -35.29
C ALA A 82 -6.71 -22.74 -36.68
N GLU A 83 -6.14 -23.77 -37.31
CA GLU A 83 -6.57 -24.30 -38.61
C GLU A 83 -8.01 -24.85 -38.56
N THR A 84 -8.38 -25.55 -37.49
CA THR A 84 -9.75 -26.09 -37.32
C THR A 84 -10.79 -25.03 -36.98
N THR A 85 -10.37 -23.86 -36.51
CA THR A 85 -11.32 -22.80 -36.12
C THR A 85 -11.74 -22.03 -37.35
N ASP A 86 -13.06 -21.95 -37.60
CA ASP A 86 -13.58 -21.20 -38.74
C ASP A 86 -13.26 -19.69 -38.64
N ARG A 87 -12.85 -19.10 -39.76
CA ARG A 87 -12.42 -17.70 -39.83
C ARG A 87 -13.57 -16.73 -39.55
N VAL A 88 -14.80 -17.06 -39.96
CA VAL A 88 -15.97 -16.19 -39.73
C VAL A 88 -16.19 -16.04 -38.23
N THR A 89 -16.04 -17.12 -37.47
CA THR A 89 -16.14 -17.08 -35.99
C THR A 89 -15.06 -16.25 -35.30
N LEU A 90 -13.89 -16.06 -35.94
CA LEU A 90 -12.79 -15.25 -35.41
C LEU A 90 -12.97 -13.75 -35.68
N LEU A 91 -13.72 -13.40 -36.73
CA LEU A 91 -14.03 -12.03 -37.11
C LEU A 91 -15.23 -11.49 -36.33
N THR A 92 -16.15 -12.35 -35.92
CA THR A 92 -17.29 -11.93 -35.12
C THR A 92 -16.85 -11.55 -33.70
N PRO A 93 -17.23 -10.36 -33.21
CA PRO A 93 -16.97 -9.98 -31.83
C PRO A 93 -17.73 -10.92 -30.89
N GLN A 94 -17.01 -11.68 -30.08
CA GLN A 94 -17.66 -12.43 -29.01
C GLN A 94 -18.05 -11.46 -27.90
N ASN A 95 -19.37 -11.21 -27.77
CA ASN A 95 -19.94 -10.53 -26.61
C ASN A 95 -19.76 -11.43 -25.39
N LYS A 96 -18.63 -11.27 -24.70
CA LYS A 96 -18.45 -11.90 -23.40
C LYS A 96 -19.40 -11.21 -22.43
N THR A 97 -20.53 -11.85 -22.13
CA THR A 97 -21.39 -11.54 -20.97
C THR A 97 -20.61 -11.86 -19.69
N HIS A 98 -19.58 -11.08 -19.40
CA HIS A 98 -18.92 -11.09 -18.11
C HIS A 98 -19.76 -10.28 -17.12
N LYS A 99 -20.90 -10.85 -16.69
CA LYS A 99 -21.38 -10.59 -15.33
C LYS A 99 -20.44 -11.33 -14.38
N LYS A 100 -19.20 -10.86 -14.24
CA LYS A 100 -18.40 -11.23 -13.08
C LYS A 100 -18.92 -10.34 -11.96
N GLU A 101 -19.67 -10.92 -11.04
CA GLU A 101 -19.91 -10.30 -9.74
C GLU A 101 -18.56 -10.05 -9.09
N PHE A 102 -18.03 -8.84 -9.28
CA PHE A 102 -16.88 -8.36 -8.54
C PHE A 102 -17.36 -8.13 -7.11
N GLY A 103 -17.02 -9.03 -6.19
CA GLY A 103 -17.30 -8.77 -4.77
C GLY A 103 -17.22 -9.96 -3.83
N GLN A 104 -17.51 -11.18 -4.27
CA GLN A 104 -17.66 -12.28 -3.30
C GLN A 104 -16.33 -12.92 -2.88
N LYS A 105 -15.35 -13.08 -3.79
CA LYS A 105 -14.14 -13.85 -3.49
C LYS A 105 -12.94 -12.97 -3.16
N ILE A 106 -12.33 -13.19 -1.99
CA ILE A 106 -11.08 -12.52 -1.59
C ILE A 106 -9.90 -13.13 -2.34
N TYR A 107 -8.96 -12.28 -2.77
CA TYR A 107 -7.77 -12.70 -3.50
C TYR A 107 -6.48 -12.47 -2.72
N PHE A 108 -5.71 -13.53 -2.54
CA PHE A 108 -4.30 -13.46 -2.22
C PHE A 108 -3.52 -13.04 -3.47
N ILE A 109 -3.16 -11.76 -3.51
CA ILE A 109 -2.42 -11.15 -4.61
C ILE A 109 -0.95 -11.06 -4.24
N THR A 110 -0.10 -11.74 -5.00
CA THR A 110 1.35 -11.65 -4.86
C THR A 110 2.00 -11.41 -6.22
N ARG A 111 3.32 -11.19 -6.26
CA ARG A 111 4.07 -11.13 -7.52
C ARG A 111 4.46 -12.53 -7.97
N TYR A 112 4.49 -12.75 -9.28
CA TYR A 112 4.99 -14.01 -9.81
C TYR A 112 6.48 -14.16 -9.46
N SER A 113 6.82 -15.34 -8.95
CA SER A 113 8.19 -15.75 -8.66
C SER A 113 8.32 -17.25 -8.91
N ARG A 114 9.55 -17.77 -8.98
CA ARG A 114 9.81 -19.23 -9.08
C ARG A 114 9.12 -20.02 -7.97
N GLN A 115 8.98 -19.41 -6.80
CA GLN A 115 8.40 -20.03 -5.62
C GLN A 115 6.89 -19.84 -5.53
N TYR A 116 6.25 -19.12 -6.45
CA TYR A 116 4.82 -18.80 -6.41
C TYR A 116 3.95 -20.02 -6.14
N LYS A 117 4.19 -21.15 -6.83
CA LYS A 117 3.44 -22.40 -6.59
C LYS A 117 3.64 -22.96 -5.18
N LYS A 118 4.87 -22.89 -4.64
CA LYS A 118 5.18 -23.31 -3.27
C LYS A 118 4.50 -22.39 -2.24
N ILE A 119 4.51 -21.09 -2.49
CA ILE A 119 3.82 -20.08 -1.66
C ILE A 119 2.32 -20.37 -1.65
N VAL A 120 1.69 -20.52 -2.82
CA VAL A 120 0.26 -20.84 -2.93
C VAL A 120 -0.08 -22.16 -2.22
N LYS A 121 0.77 -23.20 -2.36
CA LYS A 121 0.58 -24.47 -1.65
C LYS A 121 0.65 -24.28 -0.13
N THR A 122 1.58 -23.45 0.35
CA THR A 122 1.75 -23.16 1.77
C THR A 122 0.57 -22.36 2.33
N VAL A 123 0.14 -21.31 1.62
CA VAL A 123 -1.03 -20.52 1.98
C VAL A 123 -2.26 -21.42 2.06
N LYS A 124 -2.52 -22.26 1.06
CA LYS A 124 -3.64 -23.20 1.07
C LYS A 124 -3.54 -24.25 2.20
N LYS A 125 -2.33 -24.69 2.54
CA LYS A 125 -2.10 -25.67 3.63
C LYS A 125 -2.48 -25.09 4.99
N PHE A 126 -2.14 -23.83 5.26
CA PHE A 126 -2.40 -23.19 6.55
C PHE A 126 -3.68 -22.36 6.59
N LEU A 127 -4.36 -22.19 5.45
CA LEU A 127 -5.65 -21.51 5.36
C LEU A 127 -6.72 -22.07 6.33
N PRO A 128 -6.81 -23.39 6.59
CA PRO A 128 -7.76 -23.94 7.56
C PRO A 128 -7.62 -23.40 8.98
N ILE A 129 -6.43 -22.94 9.38
CA ILE A 129 -6.22 -22.32 10.70
C ILE A 129 -7.06 -21.05 10.84
N LEU A 130 -7.20 -20.28 9.76
CA LEU A 130 -8.02 -19.07 9.77
C LEU A 130 -9.52 -19.39 9.80
N TYR A 131 -9.94 -20.55 9.29
CA TYR A 131 -11.33 -20.99 9.36
C TYR A 131 -11.76 -21.48 10.75
N ALA A 132 -10.80 -21.73 11.67
CA ALA A 132 -11.12 -22.10 13.04
C ALA A 132 -11.80 -20.96 13.83
N ASP A 133 -11.52 -19.72 13.45
CA ASP A 133 -12.13 -18.53 14.02
C ASP A 133 -13.41 -18.16 13.26
N ARG A 134 -14.50 -17.87 14.00
CA ARG A 134 -15.82 -17.62 13.41
C ARG A 134 -15.86 -16.34 12.57
N ASP A 135 -15.14 -15.30 12.97
CA ASP A 135 -15.13 -14.01 12.28
C ASP A 135 -14.33 -14.12 10.99
N PHE A 136 -13.17 -14.78 11.03
CA PHE A 136 -12.38 -15.05 9.84
C PHE A 136 -13.09 -16.02 8.89
N CYS A 137 -13.82 -17.01 9.40
CA CYS A 137 -14.58 -17.93 8.57
C CYS A 137 -15.67 -17.21 7.76
N ARG A 138 -16.47 -16.34 8.41
CA ARG A 138 -17.45 -15.50 7.71
C ARG A 138 -16.83 -14.54 6.72
N ALA A 139 -15.68 -13.93 7.06
CA ALA A 139 -15.00 -12.99 6.19
C ALA A 139 -14.37 -13.65 4.96
N LEU A 140 -13.97 -14.93 5.06
CA LEU A 140 -13.21 -15.64 4.03
C LEU A 140 -14.05 -16.62 3.20
N ASP A 141 -15.35 -16.75 3.45
CA ASP A 141 -16.30 -17.46 2.59
C ASP A 141 -16.54 -16.62 1.32
N PRO A 142 -16.43 -17.10 0.06
CA PRO A 142 -16.37 -18.44 -0.56
C PRO A 142 -14.94 -18.96 -0.90
N GLY A 143 -13.99 -18.69 0.00
CA GLY A 143 -12.60 -19.12 -0.10
C GLY A 143 -11.66 -18.09 -0.73
N ILE A 144 -10.35 -18.33 -0.61
CA ILE A 144 -9.33 -17.39 -1.12
C ILE A 144 -8.85 -17.79 -2.54
N GLY A 145 -9.02 -16.89 -3.51
CA GLY A 145 -8.39 -16.98 -4.81
C GLY A 145 -6.91 -16.59 -4.74
N CYS A 146 -6.02 -17.24 -5.50
CA CYS A 146 -4.61 -16.86 -5.56
C CYS A 146 -4.28 -16.30 -6.93
N VAL A 147 -3.76 -15.07 -7.00
CA VAL A 147 -3.41 -14.40 -8.26
C VAL A 147 -1.99 -13.85 -8.19
N ALA A 148 -1.24 -14.05 -9.28
CA ALA A 148 0.08 -13.48 -9.44
C ALA A 148 0.02 -12.24 -10.35
N ARG A 149 0.59 -11.12 -9.89
CA ARG A 149 0.93 -9.96 -10.72
C ARG A 149 2.26 -10.20 -11.43
N ARG A 150 2.52 -9.42 -12.49
CA ARG A 150 3.81 -9.40 -13.20
C ARG A 150 4.96 -9.21 -12.21
N ALA A 151 6.04 -9.96 -12.41
CA ALA A 151 7.31 -9.68 -11.73
C ALA A 151 7.85 -8.31 -12.14
N TYR A 152 8.74 -7.74 -11.32
CA TYR A 152 9.42 -6.51 -11.70
C TYR A 152 10.37 -6.76 -12.87
N THR A 153 10.35 -5.85 -13.83
CA THR A 153 11.38 -5.80 -14.86
C THR A 153 12.63 -5.08 -14.32
N LEU A 154 13.75 -5.21 -15.03
CA LEU A 154 14.93 -4.38 -14.76
C LEU A 154 14.58 -2.90 -14.84
N GLY A 155 13.77 -2.48 -15.82
CA GLY A 155 13.28 -1.11 -15.93
C GLY A 155 12.48 -0.64 -14.71
N ASP A 156 11.59 -1.48 -14.17
CA ASP A 156 10.82 -1.15 -12.96
C ASP A 156 11.74 -0.92 -11.73
N SER A 157 12.92 -1.55 -11.74
CA SER A 157 13.88 -1.51 -10.64
C SER A 157 14.92 -0.40 -10.80
N LEU A 158 15.37 -0.16 -12.04
CA LEU A 158 16.41 0.82 -12.39
C LEU A 158 15.85 2.22 -12.61
N SER A 159 14.60 2.34 -13.04
CA SER A 159 13.91 3.62 -13.28
C SER A 159 12.60 3.65 -12.49
N PRO A 160 12.64 3.62 -11.16
CA PRO A 160 11.43 3.75 -10.38
C PRO A 160 10.78 5.09 -10.69
N SER A 161 9.46 5.09 -10.87
CA SER A 161 8.66 6.32 -11.09
C SER A 161 8.69 7.29 -9.91
N LEU A 162 9.35 6.93 -8.81
CA LEU A 162 9.69 7.82 -7.72
C LEU A 162 11.18 7.74 -7.47
N PHE A 163 11.79 8.93 -7.44
CA PHE A 163 13.06 9.10 -6.78
C PHE A 163 12.90 8.71 -5.30
N LYS A 164 13.62 7.68 -4.88
CA LYS A 164 13.88 7.44 -3.46
C LYS A 164 15.19 8.11 -3.17
N GLU A 165 15.18 9.15 -2.33
CA GLU A 165 16.40 9.57 -1.66
C GLU A 165 16.96 8.33 -0.95
N THR A 166 18.07 7.78 -1.46
CA THR A 166 18.87 6.86 -0.67
C THR A 166 19.29 7.64 0.56
N ASN A 167 19.05 7.08 1.76
CA ASN A 167 19.52 7.63 3.04
C ASN A 167 21.07 7.60 3.14
N ASN A 168 21.78 7.97 2.08
CA ASN A 168 23.23 8.08 1.98
C ASN A 168 23.70 9.54 2.11
N SER A 169 22.98 10.37 2.85
CA SER A 169 23.49 11.68 3.23
C SER A 169 24.08 11.62 4.64
N LYS A 170 25.38 11.92 4.68
CA LYS A 170 26.23 12.19 5.83
C LYS A 170 25.50 13.08 6.86
N GLN A 171 25.89 12.94 8.13
CA GLN A 171 25.32 13.70 9.25
C GLN A 171 25.47 15.22 9.03
N ASP A 172 24.43 15.89 8.56
CA ASP A 172 24.33 17.35 8.63
C ASP A 172 24.09 17.80 10.07
N PHE A 173 24.66 18.95 10.42
CA PHE A 173 24.49 19.72 11.66
C PHE A 173 23.01 20.00 12.03
N LEU A 174 22.08 19.83 11.08
CA LEU A 174 20.62 19.96 11.23
C LEU A 174 19.92 18.71 11.82
N ARG A 175 20.63 17.63 12.16
CA ARG A 175 20.03 16.35 12.62
C ARG A 175 19.87 16.20 14.14
N HIS A 176 19.61 17.29 14.87
CA HIS A 176 19.17 17.18 16.26
C HIS A 176 17.75 16.61 16.31
N SER A 177 17.60 15.36 16.74
CA SER A 177 16.29 14.73 16.92
C SER A 177 15.81 14.90 18.36
N GLY A 178 14.55 15.30 18.55
CA GLY A 178 14.02 15.64 19.86
C GLY A 178 12.92 16.67 19.80
N CYS A 179 12.37 16.96 20.98
CA CYS A 179 11.44 18.06 21.18
C CYS A 179 12.21 19.28 21.73
N PHE A 180 12.11 20.42 21.05
CA PHE A 180 12.86 21.64 21.35
C PHE A 180 11.95 22.88 21.41
N LYS A 181 12.38 23.90 22.15
CA LYS A 181 11.72 25.21 22.14
C LYS A 181 11.84 25.84 20.75
N CYS A 182 10.84 26.64 20.34
CA CYS A 182 10.81 27.22 19.00
C CYS A 182 11.59 28.54 18.85
N GLY A 183 12.25 29.03 19.90
CA GLY A 183 13.05 30.27 19.86
C GLY A 183 12.25 31.58 19.83
N HIS A 184 10.92 31.55 19.78
CA HIS A 184 10.11 32.76 19.82
C HIS A 184 9.91 33.26 21.26
N ASN A 185 10.30 34.51 21.53
CA ASN A 185 10.30 35.12 22.87
C ASN A 185 8.93 35.09 23.58
N ARG A 186 7.82 35.16 22.83
CA ARG A 186 6.45 35.19 23.38
C ARG A 186 5.66 33.88 23.19
N CYS A 187 6.33 32.75 22.97
CA CYS A 187 5.63 31.48 22.79
C CYS A 187 5.10 30.90 24.12
N VAL A 188 3.80 31.02 24.37
CA VAL A 188 3.12 30.45 25.55
C VAL A 188 3.35 28.95 25.68
N THR A 189 3.35 28.20 24.57
CA THR A 189 3.56 26.75 24.56
C THR A 189 4.95 26.35 25.04
N CYS A 190 5.99 27.15 24.75
CA CYS A 190 7.36 26.86 25.17
C CYS A 190 7.54 26.84 26.70
N LYS A 191 6.65 27.51 27.45
CA LYS A 191 6.67 27.51 28.92
C LYS A 191 6.40 26.14 29.51
N TYR A 192 5.55 25.35 28.86
CA TYR A 192 5.12 24.03 29.32
C TYR A 192 5.78 22.87 28.56
N LEU A 193 6.65 23.19 27.59
CA LEU A 193 7.30 22.20 26.74
C LEU A 193 8.46 21.52 27.47
N LYS A 194 8.41 20.19 27.55
CA LYS A 194 9.53 19.37 28.00
C LYS A 194 10.51 19.16 26.84
N VAL A 195 11.66 19.82 26.93
CA VAL A 195 12.77 19.63 25.97
C VAL A 195 13.45 18.30 26.26
N SER A 196 13.49 17.40 25.28
CA SER A 196 14.12 16.09 25.42
C SER A 196 14.23 15.38 24.06
N GLY A 197 15.25 14.54 23.91
CA GLY A 197 15.41 13.62 22.77
C GLY A 197 14.59 12.33 22.89
N GLU A 198 13.95 12.10 24.03
CA GLU A 198 13.21 10.89 24.35
C GLU A 198 11.98 11.14 25.22
N PHE A 199 11.05 10.21 25.23
CA PHE A 199 9.85 10.24 26.07
C PHE A 199 9.61 8.87 26.71
N THR A 200 9.04 8.87 27.90
CA THR A 200 8.85 7.65 28.71
C THR A 200 7.37 7.50 29.05
N SER A 201 6.85 6.28 28.93
CA SER A 201 5.52 5.97 29.47
C SER A 201 5.61 5.90 30.99
N THR A 202 4.68 6.55 31.69
CA THR A 202 4.58 6.43 33.15
C THR A 202 3.99 5.10 33.60
N VAL A 203 3.27 4.40 32.71
CA VAL A 203 2.62 3.12 33.02
C VAL A 203 3.56 1.95 32.72
N THR A 204 4.13 1.90 31.53
CA THR A 204 4.97 0.77 31.10
C THR A 204 6.45 0.97 31.41
N THR A 205 6.84 2.16 31.90
CA THR A 205 8.22 2.60 32.18
C THR A 205 9.20 2.52 30.99
N THR A 206 8.70 2.19 29.79
CA THR A 206 9.50 2.11 28.57
C THR A 206 9.80 3.50 28.00
N THR A 207 11.07 3.74 27.66
CA THR A 207 11.55 4.98 27.03
C THR A 207 11.72 4.82 25.52
N TYR A 208 11.29 5.83 24.76
CA TYR A 208 11.33 5.88 23.30
C TYR A 208 12.10 7.11 22.82
N LYS A 209 12.98 6.91 21.84
CA LYS A 209 13.72 8.02 21.20
C LYS A 209 12.85 8.73 20.17
N ILE A 210 12.85 10.07 20.21
CA ILE A 210 12.19 10.92 19.23
C ILE A 210 13.10 11.01 18.00
N LYS A 211 12.58 10.57 16.85
CA LYS A 211 13.37 10.46 15.60
C LYS A 211 13.43 11.73 14.77
N HIS A 212 12.63 12.75 15.12
CA HIS A 212 12.47 13.97 14.34
C HIS A 212 12.80 15.20 15.18
N TYR A 213 13.25 16.26 14.53
CA TYR A 213 13.30 17.59 15.15
C TYR A 213 11.89 18.15 15.24
N ILE A 214 11.37 18.33 16.46
CA ILE A 214 10.02 18.83 16.72
C ILE A 214 10.11 20.08 17.58
N ASN A 215 9.43 21.14 17.17
CA ASN A 215 9.26 22.35 17.95
C ASN A 215 7.79 22.81 17.95
N CYS A 216 7.50 23.91 18.63
CA CYS A 216 6.13 24.43 18.73
C CYS A 216 5.52 24.86 17.38
N CYS A 217 6.33 25.11 16.36
CA CYS A 217 5.87 25.48 15.02
C CYS A 217 5.66 24.28 14.10
N SER A 218 6.13 23.09 14.48
CA SER A 218 5.98 21.87 13.69
C SER A 218 4.50 21.49 13.51
N ARG A 219 4.17 21.02 12.31
CA ARG A 219 2.85 20.55 11.89
C ARG A 219 2.84 19.03 11.70
N GLY A 220 1.65 18.44 11.72
CA GLY A 220 1.48 16.99 11.58
C GLY A 220 2.14 16.24 12.73
N ILE A 221 1.79 16.58 13.97
CA ILE A 221 2.45 16.10 15.19
C ILE A 221 1.52 15.21 15.98
N VAL A 222 2.06 14.07 16.44
CA VAL A 222 1.54 13.34 17.59
C VAL A 222 2.27 13.84 18.83
N TYR A 223 1.52 14.19 19.87
CA TYR A 223 2.04 14.81 21.08
C TYR A 223 1.53 14.11 22.33
N LEU A 224 2.26 14.30 23.43
CA LEU A 224 2.04 13.68 24.73
C LEU A 224 1.87 14.77 25.79
N ILE A 225 0.70 14.85 26.42
CA ILE A 225 0.45 15.67 27.60
C ILE A 225 0.63 14.79 28.83
N THR A 226 1.38 15.27 29.83
CA THR A 226 1.60 14.58 31.10
C THR A 226 1.17 15.49 32.24
N CYS A 227 0.35 14.96 33.16
CA CYS A 227 0.08 15.58 34.44
C CYS A 227 1.21 15.23 35.42
N THR A 228 2.08 16.17 35.76
CA THR A 228 3.24 15.88 36.62
C THR A 228 2.87 15.63 38.08
N LYS A 229 1.63 15.92 38.50
CA LYS A 229 1.13 15.61 39.85
C LYS A 229 0.84 14.13 40.08
N CYS A 230 0.20 13.47 39.11
CA CYS A 230 -0.25 12.08 39.23
C CYS A 230 0.36 11.12 38.20
N GLY A 231 1.19 11.64 37.28
CA GLY A 231 1.83 10.86 36.23
C GLY A 231 0.92 10.43 35.08
N LYS A 232 -0.38 10.74 35.09
CA LYS A 232 -1.27 10.32 33.99
C LYS A 232 -0.95 11.04 32.68
N GLN A 233 -0.98 10.28 31.59
CA GLN A 233 -0.59 10.71 30.26
C GLN A 233 -1.78 10.71 29.28
N TYR A 234 -1.74 11.62 28.31
CA TYR A 234 -2.69 11.75 27.20
C TYR A 234 -1.92 11.85 25.88
N VAL A 235 -2.30 11.04 24.90
CA VAL A 235 -1.81 11.12 23.52
C VAL A 235 -2.85 11.83 22.66
N GLY A 236 -2.40 12.80 21.86
CA GLY A 236 -3.24 13.47 20.86
C GLY A 236 -2.50 13.68 19.55
N CYS A 237 -3.23 13.94 18.47
CA CYS A 237 -2.65 14.38 17.20
C CYS A 237 -3.17 15.75 16.71
N THR A 238 -2.39 16.41 15.86
CA THR A 238 -2.79 17.66 15.19
C THR A 238 -2.14 17.80 13.81
N ILE A 239 -2.94 18.22 12.82
CA ILE A 239 -2.44 18.69 11.51
C ILE A 239 -1.91 20.12 11.63
N ARG A 240 -2.60 20.96 12.41
CA ARG A 240 -2.19 22.34 12.73
C ARG A 240 -0.89 22.35 13.53
N SER A 241 -0.28 23.51 13.68
CA SER A 241 0.96 23.62 14.44
C SER A 241 0.77 23.23 15.90
N LEU A 242 1.80 22.64 16.52
CA LEU A 242 1.74 22.20 17.91
C LEU A 242 1.31 23.35 18.84
N LYS A 243 1.83 24.56 18.64
CA LYS A 243 1.47 25.74 19.46
C LYS A 243 -0.02 26.06 19.46
N GLU A 244 -0.70 25.91 18.33
CA GLU A 244 -2.13 26.20 18.21
C GLU A 244 -2.94 25.21 19.03
N ARG A 245 -2.66 23.92 18.85
CA ARG A 245 -3.36 22.86 19.57
C ARG A 245 -3.14 22.93 21.08
N ILE A 246 -1.93 23.24 21.51
CA ILE A 246 -1.62 23.31 22.95
C ILE A 246 -2.18 24.56 23.59
N ARG A 247 -2.26 25.69 22.88
CA ARG A 247 -2.96 26.88 23.38
C ARG A 247 -4.43 26.59 23.66
N GLU A 248 -5.09 25.78 22.83
CA GLU A 248 -6.46 25.34 23.10
C GLU A 248 -6.56 24.54 24.40
N HIS A 249 -5.67 23.55 24.61
CA HIS A 249 -5.63 22.79 25.86
C HIS A 249 -5.39 23.70 27.07
N ILE A 250 -4.43 24.62 26.98
CA ILE A 250 -4.12 25.58 28.04
C ILE A 250 -5.35 26.42 28.38
N ASN A 251 -5.99 27.02 27.37
CA ASN A 251 -7.18 27.86 27.56
C ASN A 251 -8.35 27.09 28.17
N GLN A 252 -8.53 25.83 27.77
CA GLN A 252 -9.59 24.99 28.31
C GLN A 252 -9.31 24.56 29.76
N VAL A 253 -8.04 24.33 30.12
CA VAL A 253 -7.66 23.99 31.50
C VAL A 253 -7.77 25.21 32.41
N SER A 254 -7.33 26.40 31.96
CA SER A 254 -7.36 27.62 32.75
C SER A 254 -8.76 28.16 32.99
N ASN A 255 -9.70 27.90 32.08
CA ASN A 255 -11.07 28.40 32.21
C ASN A 255 -11.97 27.37 32.90
N ILE A 256 -12.32 27.65 34.16
CA ILE A 256 -13.15 26.79 35.01
C ILE A 256 -14.50 26.46 34.34
N LYS A 257 -15.08 27.39 33.55
CA LYS A 257 -16.35 27.18 32.83
C LYS A 257 -16.28 26.11 31.74
N LEU A 258 -15.08 25.81 31.23
CA LEU A 258 -14.83 24.83 30.15
C LEU A 258 -14.34 23.48 30.67
N SER A 259 -14.30 23.31 32.00
CA SER A 259 -13.64 22.19 32.66
C SER A 259 -14.23 20.81 32.30
N SER A 260 -15.52 20.73 31.97
CA SER A 260 -16.21 19.49 31.58
C SER A 260 -16.01 19.07 30.12
N LYS A 261 -15.38 19.90 29.27
CA LYS A 261 -15.37 19.69 27.80
C LYS A 261 -14.46 18.56 27.32
N THR A 262 -13.33 18.31 27.98
CA THR A 262 -12.38 17.25 27.59
C THR A 262 -11.93 16.43 28.79
N ASN A 263 -11.40 15.24 28.55
CA ASN A 263 -10.84 14.42 29.63
C ASN A 263 -9.65 15.07 30.31
N VAL A 264 -8.78 15.69 29.50
CA VAL A 264 -7.61 16.39 30.01
C VAL A 264 -8.07 17.50 30.95
N THR A 265 -9.02 18.35 30.54
CA THR A 265 -9.50 19.47 31.36
C THR A 265 -10.20 18.99 32.64
N ARG A 266 -11.06 17.98 32.53
CA ARG A 266 -11.77 17.40 33.68
C ARG A 266 -10.81 16.77 34.68
N HIS A 267 -9.77 16.10 34.19
CA HIS A 267 -8.73 15.54 35.04
C HIS A 267 -7.94 16.63 35.76
N PHE A 268 -7.50 17.68 35.05
CA PHE A 268 -6.73 18.77 35.65
C PHE A 268 -7.58 19.51 36.70
N GLN A 269 -8.85 19.79 36.44
CA GLN A 269 -9.74 20.38 37.44
C GLN A 269 -9.80 19.52 38.71
N LYS A 270 -10.08 18.22 38.59
CA LYS A 270 -10.21 17.31 39.75
C LYS A 270 -8.87 17.02 40.46
N CYS A 271 -7.78 16.94 39.71
CA CYS A 271 -6.48 16.52 40.24
C CYS A 271 -5.69 17.69 40.81
N ASN A 272 -5.72 18.85 40.17
CA ASN A 272 -4.85 19.98 40.51
C ASN A 272 -5.55 21.34 40.54
N ASN A 273 -6.88 21.38 40.64
CA ASN A 273 -7.68 22.60 40.65
C ASN A 273 -7.34 23.50 39.44
N SER A 274 -7.13 22.88 38.26
CA SER A 274 -6.77 23.57 37.02
C SER A 274 -5.42 24.30 37.04
N ASN A 275 -4.50 23.90 37.92
CA ASN A 275 -3.18 24.51 38.00
C ASN A 275 -2.25 24.03 36.87
N LEU A 276 -1.92 24.95 35.96
CA LEU A 276 -1.04 24.72 34.81
C LEU A 276 0.42 24.42 35.19
N LYS A 277 0.85 24.60 36.45
CA LYS A 277 2.20 24.19 36.90
C LYS A 277 2.45 22.69 36.68
N TYR A 278 1.40 21.88 36.72
CA TYR A 278 1.49 20.44 36.52
C TYR A 278 1.27 19.99 35.07
N PHE A 279 1.14 20.94 34.13
CA PHE A 279 0.92 20.68 32.73
C PHE A 279 2.25 20.61 31.98
N SER A 280 2.62 19.41 31.50
CA SER A 280 3.81 19.19 30.68
C SER A 280 3.42 18.67 29.31
N ILE A 281 4.04 19.21 28.26
CA ILE A 281 3.79 18.80 26.87
C ILE A 281 5.09 18.41 26.17
N GLN A 282 5.02 17.37 25.34
CA GLN A 282 6.12 16.94 24.48
C GLN A 282 5.58 16.52 23.10
N GLY A 283 6.24 16.92 22.02
CA GLY A 283 6.00 16.35 20.70
C GLY A 283 6.77 15.05 20.55
N ILE A 284 6.10 13.95 20.20
CA ILE A 284 6.71 12.60 20.23
C ILE A 284 6.96 12.02 18.83
N GLU A 285 6.17 12.41 17.83
CA GLU A 285 6.34 11.96 16.46
C GLU A 285 5.83 13.01 15.46
N GLN A 286 6.58 13.23 14.37
CA GLN A 286 6.15 14.06 13.27
C GLN A 286 5.84 13.20 12.05
N ILE A 287 4.64 13.35 11.51
CA ILE A 287 4.19 12.66 10.31
C ILE A 287 4.22 13.64 9.15
N LYS A 288 4.94 13.26 8.10
CA LYS A 288 4.97 13.98 6.82
C LYS A 288 4.35 13.09 5.74
N THR A 289 3.58 13.68 4.84
CA THR A 289 3.18 12.99 3.60
C THR A 289 4.38 12.88 2.67
N GLY A 290 4.44 11.79 1.91
CA GLY A 290 5.46 11.66 0.86
C GLY A 290 5.11 12.54 -0.34
N ILE A 291 5.98 12.55 -1.34
CA ILE A 291 5.82 13.35 -2.58
C ILE A 291 4.49 13.05 -3.30
N ARG A 292 4.02 11.80 -3.24
CA ARG A 292 2.71 11.39 -3.80
C ARG A 292 1.50 11.85 -2.96
N GLY A 293 1.72 12.62 -1.90
CA GLY A 293 0.68 13.04 -0.97
C GLY A 293 0.09 11.86 -0.18
N GLY A 294 -1.24 11.84 -0.14
CA GLY A 294 -2.05 10.92 0.65
C GLY A 294 -2.66 11.60 1.87
N ASP A 295 -3.61 10.92 2.50
CA ASP A 295 -4.33 11.45 3.65
C ASP A 295 -3.42 11.52 4.90
N LEU A 296 -2.95 12.74 5.20
CA LEU A 296 -2.15 13.03 6.39
C LEU A 296 -2.95 12.78 7.67
N LEU A 297 -4.26 13.10 7.66
CA LEU A 297 -5.12 12.91 8.82
C LEU A 297 -5.21 11.43 9.17
N MET A 298 -5.46 10.58 8.17
CA MET A 298 -5.54 9.13 8.35
C MET A 298 -4.23 8.57 8.94
N LYS A 299 -3.07 9.00 8.41
CA LYS A 299 -1.76 8.58 8.92
C LYS A 299 -1.52 9.05 10.36
N LEU A 300 -1.85 10.30 10.67
CA LEU A 300 -1.72 10.86 12.01
C LEU A 300 -2.59 10.12 13.02
N LYS A 301 -3.86 9.91 12.67
CA LYS A 301 -4.80 9.14 13.49
C LYS A 301 -4.25 7.75 13.75
N LYS A 302 -3.79 7.04 12.72
CA LYS A 302 -3.21 5.68 12.88
C LYS A 302 -2.05 5.67 13.88
N ARG A 303 -1.20 6.70 13.85
CA ARG A 303 -0.08 6.84 14.78
C ARG A 303 -0.52 7.27 16.19
N GLU A 304 -1.55 8.10 16.32
CA GLU A 304 -2.19 8.43 17.60
C GLU A 304 -2.66 7.14 18.31
N VAL A 305 -3.42 6.29 17.60
CA VAL A 305 -3.92 5.02 18.15
C VAL A 305 -2.78 4.07 18.54
N TYR A 306 -1.74 3.98 17.69
CA TYR A 306 -0.54 3.22 18.00
C TYR A 306 0.06 3.66 19.35
N TRP A 307 0.28 4.97 19.54
CA TRP A 307 0.89 5.47 20.78
C TRP A 307 -0.04 5.37 21.99
N ILE A 308 -1.36 5.54 21.81
CA ILE A 308 -2.34 5.30 22.89
C ILE A 308 -2.20 3.87 23.44
N PHE A 309 -2.06 2.89 22.55
CA PHE A 309 -1.90 1.49 22.93
C PHE A 309 -0.54 1.21 23.57
N HIS A 310 0.55 1.64 22.93
CA HIS A 310 1.91 1.37 23.40
C HIS A 310 2.28 2.08 24.70
N LEU A 311 1.71 3.25 24.97
CA LEU A 311 1.94 4.00 26.21
C LEU A 311 0.88 3.72 27.28
N GLN A 312 -0.14 2.90 26.97
CA GLN A 312 -1.28 2.60 27.84
C GLN A 312 -1.99 3.85 28.40
N THR A 313 -2.21 4.85 27.55
CA THR A 313 -2.82 6.13 27.99
C THR A 313 -4.35 6.10 28.07
N ARG A 314 -4.98 4.92 27.98
CA ARG A 314 -6.44 4.78 28.14
C ARG A 314 -6.85 4.84 29.61
N LEU A 315 -8.06 5.34 29.88
CA LEU A 315 -8.68 5.22 31.20
C LEU A 315 -8.75 3.74 31.63
N PRO A 316 -8.50 3.41 32.91
CA PRO A 316 -8.27 4.33 34.04
C PRO A 316 -6.81 4.79 34.23
N LEU A 317 -5.85 4.17 33.54
CA LEU A 317 -4.40 4.38 33.73
C LEU A 317 -3.91 5.72 33.15
N GLY A 318 -4.46 6.13 32.00
CA GLY A 318 -4.20 7.44 31.38
C GLY A 318 -5.45 8.31 31.24
N LEU A 319 -5.46 9.18 30.22
CA LEU A 319 -6.47 10.22 30.02
C LEU A 319 -7.27 10.09 28.70
N ASN A 320 -6.90 9.17 27.80
CA ASN A 320 -7.65 8.88 26.57
C ASN A 320 -8.89 8.02 26.88
N TYR A 321 -10.02 8.27 26.20
CA TYR A 321 -11.21 7.42 26.32
C TYR A 321 -11.03 6.09 25.58
N THR A 322 -11.86 5.11 25.95
CA THR A 322 -12.04 3.84 25.23
C THR A 322 -12.45 4.06 23.76
N PHE A 323 -13.33 5.03 23.50
CA PHE A 323 -13.87 5.36 22.17
C PHE A 323 -13.05 6.37 21.36
N ASP A 324 -11.94 6.92 21.90
CA ASP A 324 -11.04 7.83 21.14
C ASP A 324 -10.25 7.11 20.04
N VAL A 325 -10.38 5.79 19.97
CA VAL A 325 -9.89 4.96 18.87
C VAL A 325 -11.03 4.78 17.88
N THR A 326 -11.19 5.74 16.97
CA THR A 326 -12.03 5.52 15.78
C THR A 326 -11.44 4.33 15.04
N CYS A 327 -12.16 3.21 15.04
CA CYS A 327 -11.80 2.01 14.31
C CYS A 327 -11.58 2.36 12.85
N TYR A 328 -10.36 2.11 12.36
CA TYR A 328 -10.04 2.19 10.94
C TYR A 328 -10.74 1.03 10.25
N ILE A 329 -11.87 1.30 9.60
CA ILE A 329 -12.47 0.44 8.61
C ILE A 329 -12.58 1.25 7.32
#